data_AF-A0A7E4UTE4-F1
#
_entry.id   AF-A0A7E4UTE4-F1
#
_cell.length_a   1.000
_cell.length_b   1.000
_cell.length_c   1.000
_cell.angle_alpha   90.00
_cell.angle_beta   90.00
_cell.angle_gamma   90.00
#
_symmetry.space_group_name_H-M   'P 1'
#
loop_
_entity.id
_entity.type
_entity.pdbx_description
1 polymer ?
#
loop_
_entity_poly.entity_id
_entity_poly.type
_entity_poly.pdbx_seq_one_letter_code
_entity_poly.pdbx_strand_id
1 'polypeptide(L)'
;MSVSPTTTTTRFLTSNGFATTASSFEAECSTRNVKVVQVQIEPRPPAVTNNLKKRLLQALDRNEKARFFRIFNEAIPPSEVAANLEFQAQIYFATAPLRRNPPDKAAFRNEIDDLKVYLEDGPGAAMASDTELLPYFALPYVNDPVKHPVFRKLLS
;
A
#
# COMPACT_ATOMS: atom_id res chain seq x y z
N MET A 1 11.14 1.04 -20.18
CA MET A 1 12.59 1.25 -19.93
C MET A 1 13.04 0.17 -18.94
N SER A 2 13.99 -0.68 -19.35
CA SER A 2 14.47 -1.81 -18.53
C SER A 2 15.49 -1.31 -17.51
N VAL A 3 15.20 -1.51 -16.23
CA VAL A 3 16.11 -1.18 -15.12
C VAL A 3 17.20 -2.27 -15.08
N SER A 4 18.47 -1.88 -15.14
CA SER A 4 19.56 -2.85 -15.03
C SER A 4 19.62 -3.40 -13.59
N PRO A 5 19.62 -4.73 -13.37
CA PRO A 5 19.51 -5.33 -12.04
C PRO A 5 20.67 -4.98 -11.09
N THR A 6 21.80 -4.54 -11.63
CA THR A 6 23.00 -4.19 -10.86
C THR A 6 22.84 -2.91 -10.01
N THR A 7 22.18 -1.89 -10.54
CA THR A 7 21.99 -0.59 -9.84
C THR A 7 21.09 -0.73 -8.61
N THR A 8 20.06 -1.56 -8.69
CA THR A 8 19.16 -1.85 -7.57
C THR A 8 19.89 -2.56 -6.43
N THR A 9 20.78 -3.52 -6.77
CA THR A 9 21.54 -4.30 -5.78
C THR A 9 22.51 -3.44 -4.98
N THR A 10 23.31 -2.59 -5.63
CA THR A 10 24.25 -1.68 -4.93
C THR A 10 23.51 -0.75 -3.96
N ARG A 11 22.37 -0.20 -4.40
CA ARG A 11 21.57 0.71 -3.60
C ARG A 11 20.94 0.01 -2.39
N PHE A 12 20.45 -1.22 -2.58
CA PHE A 12 19.95 -2.05 -1.49
C PHE A 12 21.04 -2.34 -0.45
N LEU A 13 22.23 -2.75 -0.89
CA LEU A 13 23.37 -3.05 -0.01
C LEU A 13 23.77 -1.83 0.83
N THR A 14 23.87 -0.67 0.19
CA THR A 14 24.22 0.59 0.87
C THR A 14 23.15 1.00 1.88
N SER A 15 21.88 0.88 1.53
CA SER A 15 20.75 1.27 2.39
C SER A 15 20.62 0.38 3.64
N ASN A 16 21.15 -0.85 3.60
CA ASN A 16 21.15 -1.80 4.71
C ASN A 16 22.50 -1.86 5.46
N GLY A 17 23.42 -0.92 5.20
CA GLY A 17 24.70 -0.83 5.92
C GLY A 17 25.78 -1.82 5.45
N PHE A 18 25.58 -2.51 4.33
CA PHE A 18 26.54 -3.47 3.76
C PHE A 18 27.56 -2.77 2.83
N ALA A 19 28.23 -1.73 3.34
CA ALA A 19 29.12 -0.89 2.53
C ALA A 19 30.29 -1.67 1.90
N THR A 20 30.89 -2.61 2.63
CA THR A 20 31.98 -3.46 2.12
C THR A 20 31.50 -4.33 0.96
N THR A 21 30.31 -4.93 1.09
CA THR A 21 29.71 -5.76 0.05
C THR A 21 29.33 -4.96 -1.19
N ALA A 22 28.83 -3.73 -1.01
CA ALA A 22 28.55 -2.82 -2.12
C ALA A 22 29.83 -2.49 -2.91
N SER A 23 30.94 -2.20 -2.20
CA SER A 23 32.23 -1.90 -2.82
C SER A 23 32.83 -3.10 -3.57
N SER A 24 32.78 -4.30 -2.98
CA SER A 24 33.21 -5.53 -3.67
C SER A 24 32.37 -5.81 -4.91
N PHE A 25 31.05 -5.63 -4.83
CA PHE A 25 30.14 -5.83 -5.95
C PHE A 25 30.41 -4.86 -7.10
N GLU A 26 30.64 -3.58 -6.83
CA GLU A 26 31.03 -2.59 -7.83
C GLU A 26 32.36 -2.95 -8.51
N ALA A 27 33.37 -3.34 -7.73
CA ALA A 27 34.69 -3.73 -8.24
C ALA A 27 34.60 -4.96 -9.18
N GLU A 28 33.80 -5.96 -8.80
CA GLU A 28 33.56 -7.15 -9.64
C GLU A 28 32.81 -6.80 -10.92
N CYS A 29 31.82 -5.90 -10.85
CA CYS A 29 31.07 -5.43 -12.02
C CYS A 29 31.98 -4.69 -13.02
N SER A 30 32.89 -3.85 -12.52
CA SER A 30 33.89 -3.15 -13.34
C SER A 30 34.87 -4.12 -14.01
N THR A 31 35.35 -5.12 -13.26
CA THR A 31 36.30 -6.13 -13.79
C THR A 31 35.67 -6.98 -14.89
N ARG A 32 34.35 -7.23 -14.82
CA ARG A 32 33.60 -8.06 -15.78
C ARG A 32 33.03 -7.27 -16.97
N ASN A 33 33.37 -5.99 -17.13
CA ASN A 33 32.82 -5.11 -18.19
C ASN A 33 31.28 -5.04 -18.20
N VAL A 34 30.64 -5.24 -17.03
CA VAL A 34 29.20 -5.08 -16.91
C VAL A 34 28.91 -3.58 -16.91
N LYS A 35 28.30 -3.07 -17.99
CA LYS A 35 27.90 -1.66 -18.08
C LYS A 35 26.84 -1.38 -17.01
N VAL A 36 27.27 -0.79 -15.90
CA VAL A 36 26.38 -0.17 -14.91
C VAL A 36 25.80 1.07 -15.58
N VAL A 37 24.64 0.91 -16.22
CA VAL A 37 23.87 2.06 -16.68
C VAL A 37 23.38 2.76 -15.42
N GLN A 38 23.99 3.91 -15.11
CA GLN A 38 23.46 4.83 -14.12
C GLN A 38 22.14 5.38 -14.65
N VAL A 39 21.05 4.64 -14.42
CA VAL A 39 19.73 5.23 -14.49
C VAL A 39 19.66 6.16 -13.29
N GLN A 40 19.67 7.48 -13.55
CA GLN A 40 19.34 8.47 -12.54
C GLN A 40 17.86 8.33 -12.17
N ILE A 41 17.54 7.30 -11.39
CA ILE A 41 16.37 7.36 -10.51
C ILE A 41 16.86 8.12 -9.30
N GLU A 42 16.87 9.46 -9.40
CA GLU A 42 17.07 10.36 -8.28
C GLU A 42 16.31 9.79 -7.07
N PRO A 43 17.01 9.34 -6.01
CA PRO A 43 16.38 8.98 -4.76
C PRO A 43 15.51 10.16 -4.36
N ARG A 44 14.17 9.98 -4.29
CA ARG A 44 13.31 11.02 -3.73
C ARG A 44 13.89 11.37 -2.35
N PRO A 45 14.27 12.64 -2.09
CA PRO A 45 15.02 12.97 -0.89
C PRO A 45 14.27 12.48 0.35
N PRO A 46 14.97 11.96 1.38
CA PRO A 46 14.32 11.38 2.57
C PRO A 46 13.38 12.36 3.29
N ALA A 47 13.63 13.67 3.19
CA ALA A 47 12.72 14.70 3.69
C ALA A 47 11.36 14.70 2.97
N VAL A 48 11.35 14.44 1.66
CA VAL A 48 10.13 14.42 0.84
C VAL A 48 9.33 13.13 1.06
N THR A 49 10.02 11.98 1.24
CA THR A 49 9.35 10.71 1.58
C THR A 49 8.79 10.71 3.00
N ASN A 50 9.51 11.29 3.97
CA ASN A 50 9.00 11.46 5.34
C ASN A 50 7.78 12.40 5.38
N ASN A 51 7.78 13.47 4.58
CA ASN A 51 6.63 14.36 4.47
C ASN A 51 5.41 13.64 3.87
N LEU A 52 5.62 12.81 2.84
CA LEU A 52 4.55 12.02 2.21
C LEU A 52 3.91 11.03 3.20
N LYS A 53 4.73 10.21 3.88
CA LYS A 53 4.23 9.26 4.88
C LYS A 53 3.40 9.97 5.94
N LYS A 54 3.89 11.11 6.46
CA LYS A 54 3.17 11.92 7.45
C LYS A 54 1.82 12.40 6.93
N ARG A 55 1.74 12.84 5.67
CA ARG A 55 0.49 13.29 5.05
C ARG A 55 -0.53 12.16 4.87
N LEU A 56 -0.08 10.97 4.45
CA LEU A 56 -0.94 9.79 4.32
C LEU A 56 -1.49 9.35 5.69
N LEU A 57 -0.62 9.26 6.70
CA LEU A 57 -1.02 8.92 8.07
C LEU A 57 -2.00 9.95 8.64
N GLN A 58 -1.75 11.25 8.43
CA GLN A 58 -2.68 12.30 8.87
C GLN A 58 -4.06 12.17 8.21
N ALA A 59 -4.13 11.78 6.93
CA ALA A 59 -5.40 11.55 6.26
C ALA A 59 -6.13 10.31 6.82
N LEU A 60 -5.39 9.25 7.18
CA LEU A 60 -5.95 8.07 7.85
C LEU A 60 -6.49 8.41 9.24
N ASP A 61 -5.72 9.14 10.06
CA ASP A 61 -6.10 9.52 11.43
C ASP A 61 -7.36 10.38 11.46
N ARG A 62 -7.56 11.20 10.42
CA ARG A 62 -8.72 12.08 10.27
C ARG A 62 -9.88 11.46 9.49
N ASN A 63 -9.73 10.20 9.06
CA ASN A 63 -10.68 9.50 8.21
C ASN A 63 -11.03 10.27 6.90
N GLU A 64 -10.04 10.93 6.28
CA GLU A 64 -10.19 11.71 5.05
C GLU A 64 -9.94 10.87 3.78
N LYS A 65 -10.84 9.92 3.48
CA LYS A 65 -10.74 8.94 2.36
C LYS A 65 -10.29 9.57 1.03
N ALA A 66 -10.98 10.61 0.58
CA ALA A 66 -10.68 11.29 -0.69
C ALA A 66 -9.27 11.92 -0.71
N ARG A 67 -8.85 12.55 0.40
CA ARG A 67 -7.51 13.14 0.51
C ARG A 67 -6.44 12.07 0.54
N PHE A 68 -6.68 10.95 1.23
CA PHE A 68 -5.76 9.82 1.26
C PHE A 68 -5.51 9.29 -0.16
N PHE A 69 -6.56 8.89 -0.90
CA PHE A 69 -6.40 8.30 -2.23
C PHE A 69 -5.82 9.29 -3.26
N ARG A 70 -6.12 10.59 -3.14
CA ARG A 70 -5.45 11.61 -3.97
C ARG A 70 -3.93 11.59 -3.75
N ILE A 71 -3.49 11.62 -2.49
CA ILE A 71 -2.06 11.62 -2.14
C ILE A 71 -1.41 10.29 -2.53
N PHE A 72 -2.12 9.18 -2.33
CA PHE A 72 -1.67 7.83 -2.67
C PHE A 72 -1.39 7.72 -4.17
N ASN A 73 -2.38 8.05 -5.01
CA ASN A 73 -2.29 7.95 -6.47
C ASN A 73 -1.26 8.91 -7.09
N GLU A 74 -1.06 10.09 -6.50
CA GLU A 74 -0.05 11.05 -6.95
C GLU A 74 1.39 10.58 -6.63
N ALA A 75 1.57 9.79 -5.58
CA ALA A 75 2.89 9.59 -4.98
C ALA A 75 3.41 8.16 -5.05
N ILE A 76 2.53 7.17 -5.19
CA ILE A 76 2.87 5.75 -5.20
C ILE A 76 2.59 5.20 -6.60
N PRO A 77 3.61 4.74 -7.34
CA PRO A 77 3.40 4.17 -8.66
C PRO A 77 2.66 2.82 -8.57
N PRO A 78 1.91 2.44 -9.62
CA PRO A 78 1.24 1.14 -9.67
C PRO A 78 2.22 -0.02 -9.48
N SER A 79 1.89 -0.92 -8.57
CA SER A 79 2.62 -2.15 -8.28
C SER A 79 1.69 -3.10 -7.52
N GLU A 80 2.04 -4.38 -7.42
CA GLU A 80 1.29 -5.35 -6.62
C GLU A 80 1.16 -4.91 -5.15
N VAL A 81 2.26 -4.40 -4.58
CA VAL A 81 2.29 -3.83 -3.22
C VAL A 81 1.35 -2.63 -3.10
N ALA A 82 1.33 -1.74 -4.09
CA ALA A 82 0.41 -0.60 -4.10
C ALA A 82 -1.05 -1.06 -4.20
N ALA A 83 -1.35 -2.04 -5.05
CA ALA A 83 -2.70 -2.57 -5.20
C ALA A 83 -3.20 -3.23 -3.91
N ASN A 84 -2.35 -4.02 -3.24
CA ASN A 84 -2.67 -4.59 -1.92
C ASN A 84 -2.91 -3.49 -0.88
N LEU A 85 -2.05 -2.47 -0.83
CA LEU A 85 -2.21 -1.34 0.11
C LEU A 85 -3.48 -0.52 -0.17
N GLU A 86 -3.84 -0.33 -1.44
CA GLU A 86 -5.09 0.32 -1.85
C GLU A 86 -6.30 -0.49 -1.37
N PHE A 87 -6.30 -1.81 -1.59
CA PHE A 87 -7.35 -2.71 -1.11
C PHE A 87 -7.51 -2.60 0.41
N GLN A 88 -6.41 -2.71 1.17
CA GLN A 88 -6.42 -2.59 2.63
C GLN A 88 -6.95 -1.21 3.08
N ALA A 89 -6.59 -0.14 2.38
CA ALA A 89 -7.10 1.20 2.66
C ALA A 89 -8.61 1.31 2.39
N GLN A 90 -9.12 0.73 1.31
CA GLN A 90 -10.56 0.70 1.01
C GLN A 90 -11.33 -0.01 2.13
N ILE A 91 -10.85 -1.18 2.57
CA ILE A 91 -11.44 -1.90 3.71
C ILE A 91 -11.35 -1.06 5.00
N TYR A 92 -10.23 -0.40 5.26
CA TYR A 92 -10.04 0.46 6.44
C TYR A 92 -11.06 1.60 6.50
N PHE A 93 -11.22 2.35 5.40
CA PHE A 93 -12.17 3.46 5.32
C PHE A 93 -13.61 2.97 5.40
N ALA A 94 -13.92 1.85 4.73
CA ALA A 94 -15.25 1.26 4.77
C ALA A 94 -15.69 0.90 6.19
N THR A 95 -14.75 0.44 7.02
CA THR A 95 -15.02 0.00 8.39
C THR A 95 -14.79 1.05 9.46
N ALA A 96 -14.21 2.21 9.13
CA ALA A 96 -13.92 3.27 10.09
C ALA A 96 -15.15 3.76 10.89
N PRO A 97 -16.37 3.88 10.31
CA PRO A 97 -17.55 4.26 11.08
C PRO A 97 -17.90 3.28 12.20
N LEU A 98 -17.57 1.99 12.06
CA LEU A 98 -17.85 0.96 13.05
C LEU A 98 -16.90 0.98 14.26
N ARG A 99 -15.73 1.62 14.13
CA ARG A 99 -14.75 1.78 15.23
C ARG A 99 -15.11 2.91 16.20
N ARG A 100 -16.13 3.72 15.88
CA ARG A 100 -16.63 4.79 16.75
C ARG A 100 -17.35 4.19 17.97
N ASN A 101 -17.43 4.96 19.04
CA ASN A 101 -18.19 4.60 20.23
C ASN A 101 -19.25 5.69 20.55
N PRO A 102 -20.55 5.46 20.27
CA PRO A 102 -21.12 4.24 19.67
C PRO A 102 -20.82 4.11 18.15
N PRO A 103 -20.91 2.90 17.58
CA PRO A 103 -20.71 2.67 16.15
C PRO A 103 -21.69 3.45 15.27
N ASP A 104 -21.19 4.10 14.23
CA ASP A 104 -22.01 4.86 13.26
C ASP A 104 -22.45 3.94 12.11
N LYS A 105 -23.53 3.20 12.34
CA LYS A 105 -24.08 2.25 11.37
C LYS A 105 -24.64 2.93 10.11
N ALA A 106 -25.02 4.21 10.18
CA ALA A 106 -25.54 4.92 9.03
C ALA A 106 -24.42 5.31 8.07
N ALA A 107 -23.34 5.88 8.58
CA ALA A 107 -22.15 6.15 7.77
C ALA A 107 -21.52 4.86 7.24
N PHE A 108 -21.52 3.77 8.02
CA PHE A 108 -21.06 2.45 7.54
C PHE A 108 -21.83 1.97 6.30
N ARG A 109 -23.17 2.12 6.26
CA ARG A 109 -23.98 1.71 5.11
C ARG A 109 -23.62 2.45 3.83
N ASN A 110 -23.25 3.72 3.91
CA ASN A 110 -22.84 4.46 2.72
C ASN A 110 -21.48 3.96 2.22
N GLU A 111 -20.52 3.77 3.14
CA GLU A 111 -19.18 3.33 2.77
C GLU A 111 -19.11 1.87 2.30
N ILE A 112 -20.02 1.02 2.79
CA ILE A 112 -20.05 -0.39 2.41
C ILE A 112 -20.60 -0.59 0.99
N ASP A 113 -21.51 0.28 0.53
CA ASP A 113 -22.01 0.27 -0.84
C ASP A 113 -20.90 0.67 -1.83
N ASP A 114 -20.13 1.72 -1.51
CA ASP A 114 -18.94 2.10 -2.28
C ASP A 114 -17.91 0.96 -2.34
N LEU A 115 -17.66 0.31 -1.19
CA LEU A 115 -16.74 -0.82 -1.14
C LEU A 115 -17.24 -1.98 -2.00
N LYS A 116 -18.55 -2.26 -1.99
CA LYS A 116 -19.14 -3.32 -2.81
C LYS A 116 -18.85 -3.10 -4.29
N VAL A 117 -19.10 -1.90 -4.81
CA VAL A 117 -18.79 -1.55 -6.21
C VAL A 117 -17.30 -1.72 -6.50
N TYR A 118 -16.43 -1.29 -5.58
CA TYR A 118 -14.98 -1.48 -5.73
C TYR A 118 -14.54 -2.95 -5.81
N LEU A 119 -15.18 -3.83 -5.03
CA LEU A 119 -14.87 -5.26 -4.98
C LEU A 119 -15.43 -6.05 -6.18
N GLU A 120 -16.55 -5.61 -6.75
CA GLU A 120 -17.23 -6.30 -7.85
C GLU A 120 -16.81 -5.79 -9.22
N ASP A 121 -16.82 -4.47 -9.41
CA ASP A 121 -16.62 -3.82 -10.71
C ASP A 121 -15.31 -3.01 -10.78
N GLY A 122 -14.65 -2.79 -9.64
CA GLY A 122 -13.46 -1.97 -9.52
C GLY A 122 -12.13 -2.76 -9.53
N PRO A 123 -11.00 -2.05 -9.29
CA PRO A 123 -9.69 -2.68 -9.15
C PRO A 123 -9.61 -3.76 -8.06
N GLY A 124 -10.53 -3.71 -7.08
CA GLY A 124 -10.62 -4.70 -6.00
C GLY A 124 -10.96 -6.10 -6.49
N ALA A 125 -11.66 -6.25 -7.62
CA ALA A 125 -12.07 -7.55 -8.16
C ALA A 125 -10.86 -8.49 -8.43
N ALA A 126 -9.72 -7.93 -8.84
CA ALA A 126 -8.50 -8.70 -9.09
C ALA A 126 -7.94 -9.37 -7.82
N MET A 127 -8.27 -8.84 -6.63
CA MET A 127 -7.80 -9.35 -5.33
C MET A 127 -8.50 -10.63 -4.90
N ALA A 128 -9.55 -11.07 -5.60
CA ALA A 128 -10.27 -12.30 -5.29
C ALA A 128 -9.42 -13.57 -5.46
N SER A 129 -8.30 -13.47 -6.19
CA SER A 129 -7.33 -14.56 -6.35
C SER A 129 -6.43 -14.76 -5.12
N ASP A 130 -6.32 -13.75 -4.24
CA ASP A 130 -5.55 -13.82 -3.01
C ASP A 130 -6.39 -14.44 -1.87
N THR A 131 -5.97 -15.61 -1.42
CA THR A 131 -6.68 -16.37 -0.38
C THR A 131 -6.70 -15.66 0.98
N GLU A 132 -5.73 -14.78 1.27
CA GLU A 132 -5.72 -14.00 2.51
C GLU A 132 -6.72 -12.85 2.47
N LEU A 133 -7.04 -12.34 1.28
CA LEU A 133 -7.96 -11.22 1.08
C LEU A 133 -9.41 -11.67 0.82
N LEU A 134 -9.59 -12.91 0.37
CA LEU A 134 -10.90 -13.49 0.06
C LEU A 134 -11.98 -13.27 1.14
N PRO A 135 -11.69 -13.39 2.46
CA PRO A 135 -12.71 -13.18 3.48
C PRO A 135 -13.33 -11.76 3.48
N TYR A 136 -12.62 -10.75 2.99
CA TYR A 136 -13.12 -9.37 2.95
C TYR A 136 -14.15 -9.13 1.84
N PHE A 137 -14.22 -10.00 0.82
CA PHE A 137 -15.27 -9.94 -0.21
C PHE A 137 -16.66 -10.24 0.36
N ALA A 138 -16.74 -10.95 1.49
CA ALA A 138 -17.99 -11.17 2.19
C ALA A 138 -18.46 -9.96 3.01
N LEU A 139 -17.58 -8.97 3.28
CA LEU A 139 -17.87 -7.87 4.20
C LEU A 139 -19.16 -7.08 3.84
N PRO A 140 -19.44 -6.76 2.56
CA PRO A 140 -20.69 -6.06 2.19
C PRO A 140 -21.97 -6.85 2.46
N TYR A 141 -21.85 -8.16 2.64
CA TYR A 141 -22.98 -9.08 2.78
C TYR A 141 -23.23 -9.49 4.24
N VAL A 142 -22.40 -9.04 5.18
CA VAL A 142 -22.54 -9.37 6.60
C VAL A 142 -23.44 -8.36 7.31
N ASN A 143 -24.55 -8.86 7.86
CA ASN A 143 -25.53 -8.04 8.59
C ASN A 143 -24.95 -7.28 9.79
N ASP A 144 -24.00 -7.88 10.53
CA ASP A 144 -23.36 -7.26 11.70
C ASP A 144 -21.85 -7.57 11.75
N PRO A 145 -21.01 -6.80 11.03
CA PRO A 145 -19.57 -7.06 10.96
C PRO A 145 -18.85 -7.00 12.31
N VAL A 146 -19.37 -6.23 13.27
CA VAL A 146 -18.78 -6.06 14.62
C VAL A 146 -18.80 -7.37 15.41
N LYS A 147 -19.81 -8.22 15.17
CA LYS A 147 -19.94 -9.52 15.85
C LYS A 147 -19.28 -10.67 15.09
N HIS A 148 -18.86 -10.44 13.86
CA HIS A 148 -18.34 -11.50 13.01
C HIS A 148 -16.87 -11.81 13.35
N PRO A 149 -16.50 -13.07 13.67
CA PRO A 149 -15.18 -13.41 14.20
C PRO A 149 -14.04 -13.04 13.25
N VAL A 150 -14.27 -13.18 11.94
CA VAL A 150 -13.29 -12.84 10.89
C VAL A 150 -12.93 -11.35 10.92
N PHE A 151 -13.90 -10.46 11.17
CA PHE A 151 -13.70 -9.01 11.12
C PHE A 151 -13.35 -8.41 12.47
N ARG A 152 -13.29 -9.21 13.54
CA ARG A 152 -12.97 -8.74 14.88
C ARG A 152 -11.62 -8.01 14.93
N LYS A 153 -10.60 -8.54 14.26
CA LYS A 153 -9.26 -7.92 14.19
C LYS A 153 -9.24 -6.64 13.35
N LEU A 154 -10.14 -6.52 12.38
CA LEU A 154 -10.25 -5.32 11.54
C LEU A 154 -10.88 -4.13 12.30
N LEU A 155 -11.72 -4.45 13.29
CA LEU A 155 -12.54 -3.51 14.03
C LEU A 155 -12.05 -3.24 15.46
N SER A 156 -10.98 -3.92 15.88
CA SER A 156 -10.34 -3.75 17.19
C SER A 156 -9.47 -2.51 17.30
#